data_AF-V4J8F1-F1
#
_entry.id   AF-V4J8F1-F1
#
_cell.length_a   1.000
_cell.length_b   1.000
_cell.length_c   1.000
_cell.angle_alpha   90.00
_cell.angle_beta   90.00
_cell.angle_gamma   90.00
#
_symmetry.space_group_name_H-M   'P 1'
#
loop_
_entity.id
_entity.type
_entity.pdbx_description
1 polymer ?
#
loop_
_entity_poly.entity_id
_entity_poly.type
_entity_poly.pdbx_seq_one_letter_code
_entity_poly.pdbx_strand_id
1 'polypeptide(L)' 'MSIKNKTLDRNSNGQIKRKYTGPESSYWLCQTPKWWIKLYMTKPRRRENQRLCHAILKGQDPDGIAFPLGNSKPHIYYW' A
#
# COMPACT_ATOMS: atom_id res chain seq x y z
N MET A 1 3.68 -20.08 -4.66
CA MET A 1 5.07 -20.54 -4.91
C MET A 1 6.03 -19.35 -4.85
N SER A 2 7.34 -19.58 -4.69
CA SER A 2 8.36 -18.53 -4.85
C SER A 2 8.88 -18.53 -6.29
N ILE A 3 8.90 -17.36 -6.94
CA ILE A 3 9.39 -17.18 -8.31
C ILE A 3 10.92 -17.20 -8.38
N LYS A 4 11.60 -16.81 -7.29
CA LYS A 4 13.08 -16.76 -7.21
C LYS A 4 13.67 -18.14 -6.95
N ASN A 5 14.68 -18.52 -7.74
CA ASN A 5 15.30 -19.84 -7.73
C ASN A 5 16.17 -20.03 -6.47
N LYS A 6 15.96 -21.13 -5.74
CA LYS A 6 16.54 -21.34 -4.40
C LYS A 6 18.09 -21.36 -4.40
N THR A 7 18.75 -21.83 -5.46
CA THR A 7 20.22 -21.89 -5.55
C THR A 7 20.79 -20.76 -6.38
N LEU A 8 20.34 -20.57 -7.63
CA LEU A 8 20.94 -19.61 -8.55
C LEU A 8 20.82 -18.14 -8.09
N ASP A 9 19.72 -17.77 -7.43
CA ASP A 9 19.48 -16.38 -7.03
C ASP A 9 20.12 -16.00 -5.68
N ARG A 10 20.92 -16.89 -5.08
CA ARG A 10 21.54 -16.67 -3.76
C ARG A 10 23.04 -16.42 -3.80
N ASN A 11 23.55 -15.75 -2.76
CA ASN A 11 24.98 -15.61 -2.48
C ASN A 11 25.52 -16.84 -1.72
N SER A 12 26.83 -16.87 -1.46
CA SER A 12 27.52 -17.86 -0.62
C SER A 12 26.86 -18.07 0.75
N ASN A 13 26.27 -17.01 1.30
CA ASN A 13 25.68 -16.99 2.64
C ASN A 13 24.19 -17.40 2.64
N GLY A 14 23.68 -17.95 1.53
CA GLY A 14 22.30 -18.41 1.43
C GLY A 14 21.24 -17.29 1.43
N GLN A 15 21.62 -16.04 1.18
CA GLN A 15 20.73 -14.87 1.06
C GLN A 15 20.46 -14.53 -0.41
N ILE A 16 19.33 -13.90 -0.73
CA ILE A 16 19.01 -13.49 -2.11
C ILE A 16 19.96 -12.38 -2.58
N LYS A 17 20.54 -12.54 -3.78
CA LYS A 17 21.46 -11.58 -4.41
C LYS A 17 20.83 -10.17 -4.49
N ARG A 18 21.63 -9.14 -4.16
CA ARG A 18 21.19 -7.73 -4.11
C ARG A 18 20.59 -7.23 -5.43
N LYS A 19 21.04 -7.72 -6.59
CA LYS A 19 20.44 -7.41 -7.90
C LYS A 19 18.95 -7.76 -8.07
N TYR A 20 18.33 -8.47 -7.13
CA TYR A 20 16.89 -8.78 -7.12
C TYR A 20 16.11 -8.14 -5.95
N THR A 21 16.78 -7.36 -5.08
CA THR A 21 16.21 -6.90 -3.80
C THR A 21 16.77 -5.55 -3.30
N GLY A 22 17.75 -4.98 -4.00
CA GLY A 22 18.37 -3.69 -3.70
C GLY A 22 17.94 -2.58 -4.68
N PRO A 23 18.50 -1.35 -4.54
CA PRO A 23 18.08 -0.18 -5.33
C PRO A 23 18.21 -0.36 -6.85
N GLU A 24 19.28 -1.03 -7.27
CA GLU A 24 19.62 -1.35 -8.67
C GLU A 24 18.69 -2.39 -9.32
N SER A 25 17.84 -3.06 -8.53
CA SER A 25 16.93 -4.07 -9.07
C SER A 25 15.71 -3.40 -9.73
N SER A 26 15.40 -3.73 -10.98
CA SER A 26 14.19 -3.25 -11.67
C SER A 26 12.88 -3.72 -11.00
N TYR A 27 12.96 -4.62 -10.02
CA TYR A 27 11.83 -5.19 -9.30
C TYR A 27 10.94 -4.15 -8.58
N TRP A 28 11.44 -2.94 -8.28
CA TRP A 28 10.60 -1.87 -7.72
C TRP A 28 9.76 -1.12 -8.77
N LEU A 29 10.13 -1.16 -10.06
CA LEU A 29 9.34 -0.63 -11.17
C LEU A 29 8.15 -1.54 -11.47
N CYS A 30 8.34 -2.86 -11.38
CA CYS A 30 7.31 -3.88 -11.61
C CYS A 30 6.30 -4.03 -10.43
N GLN A 31 6.14 -3.01 -9.59
CA GLN A 31 5.26 -3.03 -8.42
C GLN A 31 4.46 -1.74 -8.32
N THR A 32 3.18 -1.85 -7.94
CA THR A 32 2.36 -0.70 -7.54
C THR A 32 3.10 0.13 -6.48
N PRO A 33 3.33 1.45 -6.71
CA PRO A 33 4.07 2.27 -5.77
C PRO A 33 3.47 2.26 -4.37
N LYS A 34 4.32 2.20 -3.35
CA LYS A 34 3.90 2.13 -1.94
C LYS A 34 2.97 3.27 -1.54
N TRP A 35 3.07 4.43 -2.18
CA TRP A 35 2.15 5.55 -1.99
C TRP A 35 0.76 5.28 -2.59
N TRP A 36 0.63 4.67 -3.77
CA TRP A 36 -0.67 4.24 -4.31
C TRP A 36 -1.31 3.15 -3.45
N ILE A 37 -0.50 2.20 -2.95
CA ILE A 37 -0.94 1.22 -1.95
C ILE A 37 -1.48 1.93 -0.68
N LYS A 38 -0.92 3.10 -0.29
CA LYS A 38 -1.29 3.91 0.90
C LYS A 38 -2.82 4.46 1.04
N LEU A 39 -2.65 4.98 -0.19
CA LEU A 39 -3.72 5.84 -0.74
C LEU A 39 -5.01 5.09 -1.12
N TYR A 40 -4.95 4.07 -1.96
CA TYR A 40 -6.15 3.43 -2.52
C TYR A 40 -6.40 2.03 -1.93
N MET A 41 -5.40 1.15 -1.94
CA MET A 41 -5.59 -0.26 -1.56
C MET A 41 -5.62 -0.51 -0.04
N THR A 42 -4.88 0.28 0.75
CA THR A 42 -4.70 0.04 2.19
C THR A 42 -5.61 0.91 3.03
N LYS A 43 -6.62 0.26 3.63
CA LYS A 43 -7.54 0.79 4.64
C LYS A 43 -8.03 2.23 4.35
N PRO A 44 -8.48 2.57 3.11
CA PRO A 44 -8.84 3.95 2.75
C PRO A 44 -9.91 4.55 3.65
N ARG A 45 -10.90 3.75 4.07
CA ARG A 45 -11.90 4.13 5.09
C ARG A 45 -11.28 4.69 6.38
N ARG A 46 -10.14 4.18 6.86
CA ARG A 46 -9.47 4.76 8.05
C ARG A 46 -8.93 6.16 7.82
N ARG A 47 -8.45 6.47 6.61
CA ARG A 47 -7.98 7.82 6.26
C ARG A 47 -9.15 8.77 6.03
N GLU A 48 -10.26 8.30 5.46
CA GLU A 48 -11.45 9.13 5.32
C GLU A 48 -12.11 9.42 6.68
N ASN A 49 -12.28 8.41 7.54
CA ASN A 49 -12.73 8.63 8.93
C ASN A 49 -11.80 9.62 9.66
N GLN A 50 -10.47 9.49 9.52
CA GLN A 50 -9.53 10.46 10.09
C GLN A 50 -9.69 11.87 9.49
N ARG A 51 -9.97 11.99 8.18
CA ARG A 51 -10.24 13.27 7.51
C ARG A 51 -11.51 13.93 8.04
N LEU A 52 -12.58 13.16 8.21
CA LEU A 52 -13.86 13.61 8.77
C LEU A 52 -13.71 14.04 10.24
N CYS A 53 -13.03 13.23 11.07
CA CYS A 53 -12.71 13.63 12.45
C CYS A 53 -11.88 14.93 12.52
N HIS A 54 -10.88 15.11 11.64
CA HIS A 54 -10.13 16.37 11.57
C HIS A 54 -10.95 17.56 11.03
N ALA A 55 -12.03 17.32 10.28
CA ALA A 55 -12.92 18.37 9.80
C ALA A 55 -13.91 18.80 10.89
N ILE A 56 -14.46 17.84 11.65
CA ILE A 56 -15.25 18.09 12.87
C ILE A 56 -14.44 18.92 13.87
N LEU A 57 -13.19 18.52 14.13
CA LEU A 57 -12.25 19.27 15.00
C LEU A 57 -11.86 20.66 14.46
N LYS A 58 -12.23 21.00 13.22
CA LYS A 58 -12.07 22.35 12.62
C LYS A 58 -13.38 23.15 12.60
N GLY A 59 -14.44 22.65 13.24
CA GLY A 59 -15.74 23.32 13.30
C GLY A 59 -16.71 22.95 12.16
N GLN A 60 -16.48 21.85 11.43
CA GLN A 60 -17.52 21.31 10.55
C GLN A 60 -18.58 20.60 11.41
N ASP A 61 -19.85 20.81 11.09
CA ASP A 61 -21.00 20.19 11.75
C ASP A 61 -20.88 18.65 11.82
N PRO A 62 -20.92 18.03 13.02
CA PRO A 62 -20.90 16.57 13.17
C PRO A 62 -22.14 15.88 12.58
N ASP A 63 -23.32 16.47 12.71
CA ASP A 63 -24.58 15.79 12.43
C ASP A 63 -24.85 15.70 10.92
N GLY A 64 -24.35 16.66 10.14
CA GLY A 64 -24.29 16.61 8.68
C GLY A 64 -23.23 15.66 8.09
N ILE A 65 -22.43 14.95 8.89
CA ILE A 65 -21.31 14.10 8.41
C ILE A 65 -21.63 12.60 8.46
N ALA A 66 -21.86 12.02 7.27
CA ALA A 66 -21.97 10.57 7.10
C ALA A 66 -20.60 9.89 7.00
N PHE A 67 -20.27 9.01 7.96
CA PHE A 67 -19.07 8.16 7.90
C PHE A 67 -19.25 6.98 6.91
N PRO A 68 -18.17 6.53 6.22
CA PRO A 68 -18.26 5.46 5.22
C PRO A 68 -18.42 4.05 5.84
N LEU A 69 -19.68 3.61 5.99
CA LEU A 69 -20.08 2.35 6.63
C LEU A 69 -19.74 1.07 5.82
N GLY A 70 -19.73 1.13 4.49
CA GLY A 70 -19.69 -0.07 3.63
C GLY A 70 -18.38 -0.86 3.71
N ASN A 71 -18.44 -2.21 3.69
CA ASN A 71 -17.25 -3.05 3.84
C ASN A 71 -16.47 -3.39 2.55
N SER A 72 -16.75 -2.72 1.43
CA SER A 72 -15.97 -2.93 0.20
C SER A 72 -14.51 -2.45 0.36
N LYS A 73 -13.60 -3.10 -0.37
CA LYS A 73 -12.21 -2.69 -0.56
C LYS A 73 -12.09 -2.19 -2.00
N PRO A 74 -11.72 -0.93 -2.27
CA PRO A 74 -11.65 -0.44 -3.65
C PRO A 74 -10.48 -1.11 -4.39
N HIS A 75 -10.81 -1.87 -5.43
CA HIS A 75 -9.86 -2.52 -6.34
C HIS A 75 -9.42 -1.57 -7.47
N ILE A 76 -8.96 -0.36 -7.11
CA ILE A 76 -8.32 0.54 -8.08
C ILE A 76 -6.86 0.10 -8.24
N TYR A 77 -6.63 -0.76 -9.23
CA TYR A 77 -5.29 -1.19 -9.61
C TYR A 77 -4.48 -0.01 -10.15
N TYR A 78 -3.18 -0.04 -9.85
CA TYR A 78 -2.20 0.81 -10.52
C TYR A 78 -1.74 0.07 -11.78
N TRP A 79 -1.61 0.81 -12.88
CA TRP A 79 -1.19 0.32 -14.19
C TRP A 79 0.31 0.50 -14.38
#